data_AF-A0A7W0R443-F1
#
_entry.id   AF-A0A7W0R443-F1
#
_cell.length_a   1.000
_cell.length_b   1.000
_cell.length_c   1.000
_cell.angle_alpha   90.00
_cell.angle_beta   90.00
_cell.angle_gamma   90.00
#
_symmetry.space_group_name_H-M   'P 1'
#
loop_
_entity.id
_entity.type
_entity.pdbx_description
1 polymer ?
#
loop_
_entity_poly.entity_id
_entity_poly.type
_entity_poly.pdbx_seq_one_letter_code
_entity_poly.pdbx_strand_id
1 'polypeptide(L)'
;MRTRRSLKYIRLAAYLADQPAGVERLEMSVDEIEHVIGEDLPPNARFPSWWRNDARRMHARAWLTAGWIVEEMVKTKKQVVFSRDRNVT
;
A
#
# COMPACT_ATOMS: atom_id res chain seq x y z
N MET A 1 17.18 -14.35 9.78
CA MET A 1 16.67 -13.73 8.54
C MET A 1 15.25 -13.19 8.72
N ARG A 2 15.07 -11.99 9.28
CA ARG A 2 13.74 -11.35 9.46
C ARG A 2 13.63 -9.96 8.83
N THR A 3 14.73 -9.47 8.27
CA THR A 3 14.94 -8.04 7.97
C THR A 3 14.42 -7.61 6.59
N ARG A 4 14.47 -8.47 5.57
CA ARG A 4 14.14 -8.07 4.18
C ARG A 4 12.64 -7.84 3.93
N ARG A 5 11.77 -8.71 4.47
CA ARG A 5 10.30 -8.59 4.29
C ARG A 5 9.68 -7.40 5.00
N SER A 6 10.25 -6.95 6.13
CA SER A 6 9.78 -5.74 6.82
C SER A 6 10.18 -4.48 6.06
N LEU A 7 11.40 -4.43 5.51
CA LEU A 7 11.92 -3.26 4.82
C LEU A 7 11.08 -2.83 3.61
N LYS A 8 10.55 -3.79 2.82
CA LYS A 8 9.77 -3.43 1.62
C LYS A 8 8.46 -2.72 1.96
N TYR A 9 7.72 -3.21 2.95
CA TYR A 9 6.47 -2.57 3.38
C TYR A 9 6.72 -1.27 4.14
N ILE A 10 7.87 -1.12 4.81
CA ILE A 10 8.30 0.15 5.40
C ILE A 10 8.50 1.24 4.33
N ARG A 11 9.07 0.91 3.17
CA ARG A 11 9.22 1.88 2.07
C ARG A 11 7.89 2.36 1.52
N LEU A 12 6.92 1.46 1.35
CA LEU A 12 5.57 1.85 0.96
C LEU A 12 4.92 2.76 2.02
N ALA A 13 5.05 2.41 3.30
CA ALA A 13 4.54 3.25 4.39
C ALA A 13 5.15 4.66 4.36
N ALA A 14 6.46 4.76 4.19
CA ALA A 14 7.17 6.04 4.11
C ALA A 14 6.71 6.87 2.89
N TYR A 15 6.61 6.24 1.71
CA TYR A 15 6.15 6.91 0.48
C TYR A 15 4.73 7.47 0.61
N LEU A 16 3.82 6.71 1.24
CA LEU A 16 2.45 7.15 1.50
C LEU A 16 2.40 8.25 2.56
N ALA A 17 3.19 8.14 3.63
CA ALA A 17 3.24 9.16 4.69
C ALA A 17 3.79 10.51 4.20
N ASP A 18 4.72 10.49 3.24
CA ASP A 18 5.38 11.68 2.66
C ASP A 18 4.50 12.43 1.64
N GLN A 19 3.36 11.86 1.24
CA GLN A 19 2.45 12.55 0.33
C GLN A 19 1.98 13.89 0.92
N PRO A 20 1.92 14.97 0.13
CA PRO A 20 1.46 16.27 0.60
C PRO A 20 0.09 16.20 1.27
N ALA A 21 -0.16 17.06 2.26
CA ALA A 21 -1.41 17.05 3.03
C ALA A 21 -2.67 17.26 2.16
N GLY A 22 -2.55 17.94 1.02
CA GLY A 22 -3.66 18.11 0.07
C GLY A 22 -3.95 16.90 -0.83
N VAL A 23 -3.11 15.85 -0.79
CA VAL A 23 -3.34 14.61 -1.53
C VAL A 23 -4.18 13.67 -0.67
N GLU A 24 -5.46 13.60 -1.00
CA GLU A 24 -6.46 12.76 -0.31
C GLU A 24 -6.63 11.39 -0.97
N ARG A 25 -6.29 11.27 -2.26
CA ARG A 25 -6.46 10.08 -3.08
C ARG A 25 -5.27 9.91 -4.02
N LEU A 26 -4.74 8.69 -4.08
CA LEU A 26 -3.55 8.35 -4.85
C LEU A 26 -3.79 7.06 -5.63
N GLU A 27 -3.68 7.13 -6.95
CA GLU A 27 -3.74 5.96 -7.82
C GLU A 27 -2.33 5.51 -8.17
N MET A 28 -2.03 4.23 -7.97
CA MET A 28 -0.74 3.63 -8.30
C MET A 28 -0.94 2.31 -9.04
N SER A 29 -0.17 2.07 -10.07
CA SER A 29 0.00 0.73 -10.64
C SER A 29 0.77 -0.18 -9.67
N VAL A 30 0.56 -1.49 -9.80
CA VAL A 30 1.34 -2.49 -9.07
C VAL A 30 2.84 -2.30 -9.34
N ASP A 31 3.21 -1.98 -10.57
CA ASP A 31 4.59 -1.79 -11.00
C ASP A 31 5.23 -0.54 -10.33
N GLU A 32 4.49 0.56 -10.19
CA GLU A 32 4.94 1.74 -9.43
C GLU A 32 5.15 1.42 -7.95
N ILE A 33 4.26 0.60 -7.37
CA ILE A 33 4.42 0.15 -5.97
C ILE A 33 5.66 -0.73 -5.83
N GLU A 34 5.91 -1.65 -6.77
CA GLU A 34 7.11 -2.48 -6.82
C GLU A 34 8.39 -1.63 -6.93
N HIS A 35 8.35 -0.56 -7.72
CA HIS A 35 9.43 0.41 -7.83
C HIS A 35 9.70 1.12 -6.49
N VAL A 36 8.65 1.61 -5.82
CA VAL A 36 8.75 2.27 -4.50
C VAL A 36 9.33 1.31 -3.45
N ILE A 37 8.88 0.06 -3.41
CA ILE A 37 9.37 -0.90 -2.43
C ILE A 37 10.71 -1.53 -2.82
N GLY A 38 11.15 -1.38 -4.07
CA GLY A 38 12.41 -1.89 -4.62
C GLY A 38 12.51 -3.43 -4.68
N GLU A 39 11.37 -4.11 -4.81
CA GLU A 39 11.23 -5.56 -4.94
C GLU A 39 9.87 -5.89 -5.55
N ASP A 40 9.77 -7.01 -6.25
CA ASP A 40 8.48 -7.53 -6.71
C ASP A 40 7.54 -7.86 -5.53
N LEU A 41 6.26 -7.58 -5.74
CA LEU A 41 5.21 -7.98 -4.85
C LEU A 41 4.95 -9.49 -4.99
N PRO A 42 4.48 -10.17 -3.94
CA PRO A 42 4.10 -11.57 -4.06
C PRO A 42 3.04 -11.75 -5.16
N PRO A 43 3.00 -12.90 -5.87
CA PRO A 43 2.02 -13.15 -6.93
C PRO A 43 0.56 -12.91 -6.54
N ASN A 44 0.25 -13.00 -5.24
CA ASN A 44 -1.08 -12.79 -4.69
C ASN A 44 -1.53 -11.31 -4.74
N ALA A 45 -0.60 -10.35 -4.85
CA ALA A 45 -0.90 -8.92 -4.96
C ALA A 45 -1.66 -8.58 -6.27
N ARG A 46 -1.75 -9.52 -7.22
CA ARG A 46 -2.64 -9.40 -8.39
C ARG A 46 -4.13 -9.49 -8.05
N PHE A 47 -4.49 -9.87 -6.81
CA PHE A 47 -5.87 -10.06 -6.40
C PHE A 47 -6.33 -8.96 -5.42
N PRO A 48 -7.55 -8.43 -5.58
CA PRO A 48 -8.07 -7.40 -4.66
C PRO A 48 -8.10 -7.83 -3.19
N SER A 49 -8.29 -9.13 -2.91
CA SER A 49 -8.30 -9.67 -1.54
C SER A 49 -6.99 -9.47 -0.79
N TRP A 50 -5.87 -9.33 -1.50
CA TRP A 50 -4.56 -9.05 -0.91
C TRP A 50 -4.44 -7.61 -0.40
N TRP A 51 -5.18 -6.68 -0.99
CA TRP A 51 -5.16 -5.25 -0.66
C TRP A 51 -6.19 -4.84 0.40
N ARG A 52 -6.84 -5.81 1.07
CA ARG A 52 -7.81 -5.52 2.12
C ARG A 52 -7.15 -4.79 3.30
N ASN A 53 -7.87 -3.83 3.87
CA ASN A 53 -7.51 -3.09 5.08
C ASN A 53 -7.62 -3.99 6.35
N ASP A 54 -6.79 -5.03 6.44
CA ASP A 54 -6.73 -5.97 7.57
C ASP A 54 -5.45 -5.75 8.37
N ALA A 55 -5.53 -5.02 9.49
CA ALA A 55 -4.39 -4.72 10.36
C ALA A 55 -3.64 -5.95 10.91
N ARG A 56 -4.21 -7.17 10.80
CA ARG A 56 -3.51 -8.42 11.15
C ARG A 56 -2.47 -8.81 10.09
N ARG A 57 -2.57 -8.25 8.88
CA ARG A 57 -1.63 -8.49 7.77
C ARG A 57 -0.49 -7.48 7.79
N MET A 58 0.75 -7.98 7.71
CA MET A 58 1.95 -7.14 7.76
C MET A 58 2.01 -6.12 6.62
N HIS A 59 1.59 -6.48 5.41
CA HIS A 59 1.54 -5.55 4.27
C HIS A 59 0.48 -4.47 4.51
N ALA A 60 -0.71 -4.84 4.96
CA ALA A 60 -1.78 -3.88 5.18
C ALA A 60 -1.47 -2.88 6.28
N ARG A 61 -0.75 -3.32 7.31
CA ARG A 61 -0.24 -2.39 8.33
C ARG A 61 0.56 -1.25 7.75
N ALA A 62 1.29 -1.41 6.64
CA ALA A 62 2.11 -0.33 6.08
C ALA A 62 1.29 0.90 5.70
N TRP A 63 0.25 0.73 4.88
CA TRP A 63 -0.60 1.85 4.49
C TRP A 63 -1.46 2.33 5.65
N LEU A 64 -2.00 1.42 6.48
CA LEU A 64 -2.81 1.79 7.65
C LEU A 64 -2.01 2.66 8.64
N THR A 65 -0.76 2.30 8.96
CA THR A 65 0.08 3.10 9.86
C THR A 65 0.56 4.41 9.24
N ALA A 66 0.52 4.51 7.90
CA ALA A 66 0.83 5.75 7.19
C ALA A 66 -0.39 6.69 7.11
N GLY A 67 -1.54 6.32 7.68
CA GLY A 67 -2.78 7.10 7.60
C GLY A 67 -3.52 6.93 6.27
N TRP A 68 -3.34 5.80 5.59
CA TRP A 68 -3.97 5.48 4.32
C TRP A 68 -4.75 4.17 4.40
N ILE A 69 -5.81 4.07 3.61
CA ILE A 69 -6.54 2.84 3.31
C ILE A 69 -6.45 2.55 1.82
N VAL A 70 -6.65 1.29 1.44
CA VAL A 70 -6.99 0.95 0.05
C VAL A 70 -8.48 1.13 -0.13
N GLU A 71 -8.86 2.00 -1.06
CA GLU A 71 -10.24 2.20 -1.50
C GLU A 71 -10.65 1.11 -2.50
N GLU A 72 -9.80 0.84 -3.49
CA GLU A 72 -10.07 -0.12 -4.55
C GLU A 72 -8.77 -0.74 -5.10
N MET A 73 -8.84 -1.99 -5.57
CA MET A 73 -7.84 -2.56 -6.48
C MET A 73 -8.52 -3.04 -7.76
N VAL A 74 -8.19 -2.40 -8.88
CA VAL A 74 -8.71 -2.70 -10.21
C VAL A 74 -7.82 -3.77 -10.86
N LYS A 75 -8.21 -5.04 -10.73
CA LYS A 75 -7.44 -6.19 -11.22
C LYS A 75 -7.07 -6.11 -12.70
N THR A 76 -8.00 -5.66 -13.54
CA THR A 76 -7.80 -5.57 -15.00
C THR A 76 -6.76 -4.52 -15.38
N LYS A 77 -6.62 -3.46 -14.59
CA LYS A 77 -5.65 -2.39 -14.80
C LYS A 77 -4.38 -2.54 -13.97
N LYS A 78 -4.34 -3.53 -13.07
CA LYS A 78 -3.30 -3.67 -12.03
C LYS A 78 -3.08 -2.35 -11.28
N GLN A 79 -4.17 -1.68 -10.92
CA GLN A 79 -4.12 -0.39 -10.21
C GLN A 79 -4.70 -0.53 -8.81
N VAL A 80 -4.09 0.19 -7.87
CA VAL A 80 -4.52 0.31 -6.48
C VAL A 80 -4.80 1.78 -6.22
N VAL A 81 -5.95 2.04 -5.61
CA VAL A 81 -6.37 3.36 -5.19
C VAL A 81 -6.22 3.44 -3.69
N PHE A 82 -5.34 4.30 -3.22
CA PHE A 82 -5.22 4.66 -1.81
C PHE A 82 -6.01 5.93 -1.53
N SER A 83 -6.61 6.01 -0.35
CA SER A 83 -7.19 7.26 0.18
C SER A 83 -6.82 7.45 1.64
N ARG A 84 -6.80 8.70 2.11
CA ARG A 84 -6.53 9.02 3.52
C ARG A 84 -7.54 8.31 4.43
N ASP A 85 -7.06 7.72 5.52
CA ASP A 85 -7.94 7.11 6.51
C ASP A 85 -8.60 8.21 7.34
N ARG A 86 -9.86 8.50 7.03
CA ARG A 86 -10.66 9.50 7.74
C ARG A 86 -11.05 9.09 9.16
N ASN A 87 -10.73 7.88 9.59
CA ASN A 87 -10.97 7.39 10.96
C ASN A 87 -9.75 7.54 11.88
N VAL A 88 -8.61 8.00 11.36
CA VAL A 88 -7.45 8.34 12.19
C VAL A 88 -7.69 9.75 12.75
N THR A 89 -8.14 9.79 14.01
CA THR A 89 -8.27 11.03 14.80
C THR A 89 -6.93 11.40 15.43
#